data_AF-A0A7V1V0J7-F1
#
_entry.id   AF-A0A7V1V0J7-F1
#
_cell.length_a   1.000
_cell.length_b   1.000
_cell.length_c   1.000
_cell.angle_alpha   90.00
_cell.angle_beta   90.00
_cell.angle_gamma   90.00
#
_symmetry.space_group_name_H-M   'P 1'
#
loop_
_entity.id
_entity.type
_entity.pdbx_description
1 polymer ?
#
loop_
_entity_poly.entity_id
_entity_poly.type
_entity_poly.pdbx_seq_one_letter_code
_entity_poly.pdbx_strand_id
1 'polypeptide(L)'
;MRNFGLTLAIVLAVGLLCACSERHKPEQYEMIWIEVGLWSIKVRPDGSGHYGFGSRGFDMAEFPAGTFDFAQLVEQMSKDLRTKSSSSRKYRVILDPKGDASGTVLYSRDQSTVRAVFERAFAAATNDRVEQLRKDHPPFR
;
A
#
# COMPACT_ATOMS: atom_id res chain seq x y z
N MET A 1 -12.78 25.35 -59.58
CA MET A 1 -12.47 25.77 -58.20
C MET A 1 -13.64 25.39 -57.30
N ARG A 2 -13.54 24.29 -56.54
CA ARG A 2 -14.51 23.93 -55.49
C ARG A 2 -13.76 23.21 -54.37
N ASN A 3 -13.66 23.89 -53.24
CA ASN A 3 -12.99 23.48 -52.02
C ASN A 3 -13.73 22.31 -51.35
N PHE A 4 -13.10 21.15 -51.26
CA PHE A 4 -13.52 20.03 -50.40
C PHE A 4 -12.35 19.70 -49.48
N GLY A 5 -12.28 20.37 -48.35
CA GLY A 5 -11.22 20.16 -47.39
C GLY A 5 -11.62 20.74 -46.04
N LEU A 6 -12.65 20.19 -45.40
CA LEU A 6 -12.92 20.45 -44.00
C LEU A 6 -13.97 19.50 -43.40
N THR A 7 -13.74 18.19 -43.46
CA THR A 7 -14.56 17.27 -42.68
C THR A 7 -13.70 16.14 -42.18
N LEU A 8 -13.82 15.82 -40.88
CA LEU A 8 -13.23 14.67 -40.19
C LEU A 8 -11.83 14.82 -39.56
N ALA A 9 -11.58 15.93 -38.87
CA ALA A 9 -10.54 16.02 -37.84
C ALA A 9 -11.13 16.27 -36.43
N ILE A 10 -12.33 15.74 -36.15
CA ILE A 10 -13.04 15.88 -34.87
C ILE A 10 -13.51 14.49 -34.38
N VAL A 11 -12.58 13.55 -34.22
CA VAL A 11 -12.80 12.33 -33.41
C VAL A 11 -11.57 11.99 -32.54
N LEU A 12 -10.52 12.83 -32.56
CA LEU A 12 -9.25 12.53 -31.86
C LEU A 12 -9.02 13.34 -30.57
N ALA A 13 -10.02 14.09 -30.08
CA ALA A 13 -9.89 14.95 -28.90
C ALA A 13 -10.75 14.53 -27.69
N VAL A 14 -11.54 13.45 -27.78
CA VAL A 14 -12.42 12.99 -26.67
C VAL A 14 -11.99 11.64 -26.08
N GLY A 15 -10.98 10.98 -26.66
CA GLY A 15 -10.48 9.68 -26.21
C GLY A 15 -9.26 9.72 -25.27
N LEU A 16 -8.66 10.88 -25.04
CA LEU A 16 -7.79 11.12 -23.89
C LEU A 16 -8.68 11.50 -22.70
N LEU A 17 -9.60 10.59 -22.36
CA LEU A 17 -10.06 10.47 -20.99
C LEU A 17 -8.79 10.28 -20.19
N CYS A 18 -8.35 11.37 -19.59
CA CYS A 18 -7.90 11.47 -18.21
C CYS A 18 -8.23 10.16 -17.48
N ALA A 19 -7.46 9.10 -17.73
CA ALA A 19 -7.12 8.10 -16.73
C ALA A 19 -6.20 8.83 -15.75
N CYS A 20 -6.76 9.91 -15.20
CA CYS A 20 -6.35 10.60 -14.03
C CYS A 20 -6.66 9.59 -12.96
N SER A 21 -5.73 8.63 -12.86
CA SER A 21 -5.56 7.68 -11.79
C SER A 21 -6.13 8.35 -10.56
N GLU A 22 -7.29 7.89 -10.10
CA GLU A 22 -7.91 8.39 -8.88
C GLU A 22 -6.81 8.34 -7.84
N ARG A 23 -6.21 9.50 -7.55
CA ARG A 23 -5.05 9.53 -6.67
C ARG A 23 -5.61 9.16 -5.32
N HIS A 24 -5.13 8.05 -4.78
CA HIS A 24 -5.42 7.61 -3.43
C HIS A 24 -5.14 8.78 -2.48
N LYS A 25 -6.19 9.43 -1.99
CA LYS A 25 -6.04 10.60 -1.11
C LYS A 25 -5.93 10.09 0.33
N PRO A 26 -4.84 10.40 1.06
CA PRO A 26 -4.63 9.83 2.39
C PRO A 26 -5.77 10.05 3.38
N GLU A 27 -6.44 11.20 3.32
CA GLU A 27 -7.54 11.56 4.21
C GLU A 27 -8.77 10.65 4.09
N GLN A 28 -8.86 9.87 3.00
CA GLN A 28 -9.95 8.93 2.75
C GLN A 28 -9.75 7.59 3.47
N TYR A 29 -8.56 7.30 3.97
CA TYR A 29 -8.25 6.00 4.58
C TYR A 29 -8.19 6.08 6.10
N GLU A 30 -8.67 5.04 6.77
CA GLU A 30 -8.52 4.82 8.21
C GLU A 30 -7.36 3.88 8.55
N MET A 31 -6.81 3.19 7.55
CA MET A 31 -5.68 2.30 7.73
C MET A 31 -5.00 1.99 6.40
N ILE A 32 -3.69 1.73 6.46
CA ILE A 32 -2.98 0.96 5.43
C ILE A 32 -2.48 -0.34 6.04
N TRP A 33 -2.73 -1.46 5.37
CA TRP A 33 -2.30 -2.78 5.78
C TRP A 33 -1.43 -3.40 4.68
N ILE A 34 -0.19 -3.76 5.01
CA ILE A 34 0.77 -4.34 4.08
C ILE A 34 1.10 -5.77 4.55
N GLU A 35 1.04 -6.73 3.64
CA GLU A 35 1.36 -8.14 3.89
C GLU A 35 2.50 -8.64 3.02
N VAL A 36 3.40 -9.42 3.62
CA VAL A 36 4.53 -10.10 2.98
C VAL A 36 4.57 -11.55 3.47
N GLY A 37 4.00 -12.46 2.69
CA GLY A 37 3.84 -13.85 3.12
C GLY A 37 2.94 -13.94 4.37
N LEU A 38 3.51 -14.37 5.49
CA LEU A 38 2.82 -14.42 6.78
C LEU A 38 3.05 -13.18 7.66
N TRP A 39 3.91 -12.26 7.23
CA TRP A 39 4.10 -11.00 7.93
C TRP A 39 3.06 -9.97 7.53
N SER A 40 2.66 -9.15 8.49
CA SER A 40 1.80 -8.02 8.23
C SER A 40 2.22 -6.80 9.05
N ILE A 41 1.89 -5.62 8.54
CA ILE A 41 1.95 -4.34 9.25
C ILE A 41 0.67 -3.56 8.97
N LYS A 42 0.08 -2.99 10.01
CA LYS A 42 -1.07 -2.10 9.96
C LYS A 42 -0.68 -0.74 10.51
N VAL A 43 -0.91 0.32 9.75
CA VAL A 43 -0.58 1.70 10.14
C VAL A 43 -1.86 2.53 10.13
N ARG A 44 -2.09 3.29 11.20
CA ARG A 44 -3.21 4.22 11.38
C ARG A 44 -2.84 5.65 10.94
N PRO A 45 -3.81 6.58 10.78
CA PRO A 45 -3.56 7.94 10.32
C PRO A 45 -2.60 8.77 11.20
N ASP A 46 -2.50 8.45 12.49
CA ASP A 46 -1.56 9.09 13.42
C ASP A 46 -0.14 8.51 13.34
N GLY A 47 0.11 7.56 12.43
CA GLY A 47 1.39 6.89 12.27
C GLY A 47 1.64 5.75 13.26
N SER A 48 0.70 5.47 14.16
CA SER A 48 0.76 4.32 15.08
C SER A 48 0.32 3.04 14.39
N GLY A 49 0.53 1.90 15.05
CA GLY A 49 0.07 0.64 14.50
C GLY A 49 0.72 -0.56 15.15
N HIS A 50 0.70 -1.66 14.42
CA HIS A 50 1.36 -2.89 14.83
C HIS A 50 1.85 -3.66 13.63
N TYR A 51 2.83 -4.52 13.85
CA TYR A 51 3.29 -5.49 12.88
C TYR A 51 3.47 -6.85 13.56
N GLY A 52 3.47 -7.93 12.78
CA GLY A 52 3.62 -9.27 13.34
C GLY A 52 3.60 -10.38 12.31
N PHE A 53 3.72 -11.60 12.80
CA PHE A 53 3.73 -12.82 12.00
C PHE A 53 2.50 -13.67 12.28
N GLY A 54 1.77 -14.06 11.24
CA GLY A 54 0.53 -14.82 11.35
C GLY A 54 -0.66 -13.96 11.82
N SER A 55 -1.67 -14.62 12.42
CA SER A 55 -2.93 -13.99 12.81
C SER A 55 -3.13 -13.90 14.33
N ARG A 56 -2.16 -14.35 15.14
CA ARG A 56 -2.29 -14.43 16.60
C ARG A 56 -1.78 -13.14 17.24
N GLY A 57 -2.55 -12.60 18.20
CA GLY A 57 -2.23 -11.30 18.82
C GLY A 57 -0.90 -11.25 19.57
N PHE A 58 -0.42 -12.37 20.12
CA PHE A 58 0.88 -12.43 20.82
C PHE A 58 2.09 -12.54 19.87
N ASP A 59 1.86 -12.70 18.57
CA ASP A 59 2.91 -12.67 17.55
C ASP A 59 3.03 -11.28 16.90
N MET A 60 2.60 -10.23 17.62
CA MET A 60 2.59 -8.83 17.17
C MET A 60 3.35 -7.91 18.14
N ALA A 61 3.88 -6.81 17.61
CA ALA A 61 4.45 -5.69 18.35
C ALA A 61 3.80 -4.39 17.90
N GLU A 62 3.49 -3.51 18.85
CA GLU A 62 2.85 -2.21 18.60
C GLU A 62 3.91 -1.10 18.56
N PHE A 63 3.83 -0.21 17.57
CA PHE A 63 4.68 0.98 17.49
C PHE A 63 3.86 2.26 17.74
N PRO A 64 4.48 3.29 18.35
CA PRO A 64 3.78 4.48 18.78
C PRO A 64 3.36 5.39 17.61
N ALA A 65 2.44 6.31 17.88
CA ALA A 65 2.10 7.41 16.97
C ALA A 65 3.34 8.21 16.55
N GLY A 66 3.33 8.74 15.34
CA GLY A 66 4.46 9.45 14.74
C GLY A 66 5.56 8.56 14.16
N THR A 67 5.46 7.22 14.25
CA THR A 67 6.42 6.30 13.61
C THR A 67 6.40 6.44 12.08
N PHE A 68 5.22 6.65 11.51
CA PHE A 68 5.02 6.90 10.08
C PHE A 68 4.31 8.23 9.84
N ASP A 69 4.75 8.97 8.83
CA ASP A 69 3.90 9.95 8.17
C ASP A 69 2.91 9.17 7.30
N PHE A 70 1.66 9.04 7.76
CA PHE A 70 0.65 8.24 7.08
C PHE A 70 0.34 8.76 5.67
N ALA A 71 0.31 10.09 5.47
CA ALA A 71 0.03 10.67 4.18
C ALA A 71 1.13 10.36 3.18
N GLN A 72 2.38 10.53 3.59
CA GLN A 72 3.54 10.17 2.79
C GLN A 72 3.58 8.66 2.51
N LEU A 73 3.25 7.82 3.49
CA LEU A 73 3.22 6.37 3.34
C LEU A 73 2.18 5.94 2.30
N VAL A 74 0.94 6.46 2.38
CA VAL A 74 -0.11 6.17 1.39
C VAL A 74 0.36 6.62 0.01
N GLU A 75 0.85 7.87 -0.13
CA GLU A 75 1.33 8.37 -1.43
C GLU A 75 2.45 7.51 -2.00
N GLN A 76 3.46 7.16 -1.18
CA GLN A 76 4.59 6.35 -1.60
C GLN A 76 4.14 4.96 -2.04
N MET A 77 3.29 4.31 -1.25
CA MET A 77 2.79 2.97 -1.56
C MET A 77 1.95 2.99 -2.83
N SER A 78 1.12 4.02 -3.03
CA SER A 78 0.18 4.17 -4.15
C SER A 78 0.81 4.33 -5.53
N LYS A 79 2.07 4.76 -5.64
CA LYS A 79 2.72 5.03 -6.94
C LYS A 79 2.73 3.82 -7.89
N ASP A 80 2.89 2.62 -7.35
CA ASP A 80 3.05 1.39 -8.14
C ASP A 80 2.01 0.31 -7.83
N LEU A 81 0.90 0.69 -7.19
CA LEU A 81 -0.18 -0.24 -6.89
C LEU A 81 -0.91 -0.69 -8.16
N ARG A 82 -1.34 -1.95 -8.14
CA ARG A 82 -2.12 -2.57 -9.21
C ARG A 82 -3.22 -3.45 -8.60
N THR A 83 -4.37 -3.50 -9.24
CA THR A 83 -5.56 -4.25 -8.77
C THR A 83 -5.49 -5.75 -8.99
N LYS A 84 -4.87 -6.22 -10.09
CA LYS A 84 -4.70 -7.66 -10.33
C LYS A 84 -3.52 -8.21 -9.55
N SER A 85 -3.65 -9.36 -8.90
CA SER A 85 -2.46 -10.13 -8.53
C SER A 85 -1.88 -10.76 -9.80
N SER A 86 -0.57 -10.72 -9.98
CA SER A 86 0.10 -11.74 -10.80
C SER A 86 0.73 -12.73 -9.84
N SER A 87 0.90 -13.99 -10.25
CA SER A 87 1.54 -15.04 -9.45
C SER A 87 2.92 -14.64 -8.88
N SER A 88 3.55 -13.60 -9.43
CA SER A 88 4.79 -13.00 -8.97
C SER A 88 4.67 -11.90 -7.90
N ARG A 89 3.47 -11.45 -7.53
CA ARG A 89 3.28 -10.29 -6.63
C ARG A 89 3.18 -10.75 -5.18
N LYS A 90 4.26 -10.50 -4.42
CA LYS A 90 4.47 -10.95 -3.04
C LYS A 90 3.97 -9.97 -1.97
N TYR A 91 3.63 -8.74 -2.37
CA TYR A 91 3.34 -7.64 -1.43
C TYR A 91 1.90 -7.17 -1.62
N ARG A 92 1.01 -7.62 -0.75
CA ARG A 92 -0.39 -7.19 -0.74
C ARG A 92 -0.49 -5.92 0.10
N VAL A 93 -1.23 -4.95 -0.41
CA VAL A 93 -1.44 -3.63 0.19
C VAL A 93 -2.94 -3.40 0.21
N ILE A 94 -3.49 -3.14 1.37
CA ILE A 94 -4.92 -2.94 1.57
C ILE A 94 -5.07 -1.52 2.09
N LEU A 95 -5.83 -0.71 1.36
CA LEU A 95 -6.21 0.64 1.76
C LEU A 95 -7.63 0.58 2.28
N ASP A 96 -7.82 0.85 3.57
CA ASP A 96 -9.12 0.73 4.23
C ASP A 96 -9.82 2.11 4.25
N PRO A 97 -10.91 2.32 3.50
CA PRO A 97 -11.56 3.62 3.42
C PRO A 97 -12.36 3.92 4.69
N LYS A 98 -12.40 5.19 5.09
CA LYS A 98 -13.27 5.65 6.19
C LYS A 98 -14.73 5.37 5.86
N GLY A 99 -15.40 4.61 6.72
CA GLY A 99 -16.84 4.34 6.61
C GLY A 99 -17.23 3.31 5.55
N ASP A 100 -16.26 2.59 4.99
CA ASP A 100 -16.50 1.47 4.06
C ASP A 100 -15.80 0.22 4.60
N ALA A 101 -16.55 -0.87 4.79
CA ALA A 101 -15.99 -2.13 5.28
C ALA A 101 -15.17 -2.88 4.21
N SER A 102 -15.18 -2.42 2.96
CA SER A 102 -14.48 -3.05 1.85
C SER A 102 -13.14 -2.37 1.56
N GLY A 103 -12.10 -2.84 2.25
CA GLY A 103 -10.72 -2.45 1.96
C GLY A 103 -10.34 -2.70 0.49
N THR A 104 -9.73 -1.72 -0.17
CA THR A 104 -9.25 -1.89 -1.55
C THR A 104 -7.97 -2.72 -1.54
N VAL A 105 -8.05 -3.94 -2.05
CA VAL A 105 -6.89 -4.83 -2.15
C VAL A 105 -6.07 -4.52 -3.40
N LEU A 106 -4.82 -4.13 -3.19
CA LEU A 106 -3.85 -3.77 -4.20
C LEU A 106 -2.56 -4.56 -4.00
N TYR A 107 -1.67 -4.50 -4.99
CA TYR A 107 -0.40 -5.19 -4.96
C TYR A 107 0.74 -4.27 -5.36
N SER A 108 1.79 -4.21 -4.55
CA SER A 108 3.04 -3.53 -4.87
C SER A 108 4.06 -4.48 -5.49
N ARG A 109 4.94 -3.94 -6.34
CA ARG A 109 6.15 -4.61 -6.83
C ARG A 109 7.42 -4.06 -6.21
N ASP A 110 7.33 -2.93 -5.53
CA ASP A 110 8.47 -2.24 -4.95
C ASP A 110 8.85 -2.90 -3.61
N GLN A 111 9.69 -3.92 -3.70
CA GLN A 111 10.26 -4.59 -2.53
C GLN A 111 11.04 -3.62 -1.64
N SER A 112 11.69 -2.60 -2.22
CA SER A 112 12.55 -1.69 -1.47
C SER A 112 11.73 -0.81 -0.54
N THR A 113 10.62 -0.24 -1.04
CA THR A 113 9.66 0.52 -0.24
C THR A 113 9.04 -0.37 0.83
N VAL A 114 8.55 -1.56 0.48
CA VAL A 114 7.92 -2.48 1.45
C VAL A 114 8.90 -2.89 2.54
N ARG A 115 10.15 -3.21 2.17
CA ARG A 115 11.21 -3.53 3.14
C ARG A 115 11.49 -2.35 4.07
N ALA A 116 11.61 -1.14 3.54
CA ALA A 116 11.86 0.05 4.35
C ALA A 116 10.76 0.29 5.39
N VAL A 117 9.50 0.01 5.05
CA VAL A 117 8.37 0.10 5.99
C VAL A 117 8.53 -0.91 7.13
N PHE A 118 8.83 -2.17 6.83
CA PHE A 118 9.04 -3.20 7.86
C PHE A 118 10.25 -2.91 8.74
N GLU A 119 11.41 -2.53 8.17
CA GLU A 119 12.60 -2.20 8.95
C GLU A 119 12.36 -0.99 9.87
N ARG A 120 11.58 0.01 9.42
CA ARG A 120 11.18 1.14 10.28
C ARG A 120 10.32 0.69 11.46
N ALA A 121 9.35 -0.19 11.21
CA ALA A 121 8.50 -0.73 12.27
C ALA A 121 9.30 -1.58 13.28
N PHE A 122 10.21 -2.43 12.79
CA PHE A 122 11.13 -3.21 13.62
C PHE A 122 12.03 -2.34 14.51
N ALA A 123 12.48 -1.19 13.99
CA ALA A 123 13.29 -0.26 14.76
C ALA A 123 12.48 0.52 15.81
N ALA A 124 11.19 0.77 15.54
CA ALA A 124 10.33 1.57 16.41
C ALA A 124 9.79 0.78 17.61
N ALA A 125 9.53 -0.51 17.44
CA ALA A 125 9.08 -1.38 18.51
C ALA A 125 9.46 -2.83 18.19
N THR A 126 9.76 -3.61 19.22
CA THR A 126 9.92 -5.06 19.11
C THR A 126 9.63 -5.70 20.47
N ASN A 127 9.41 -7.01 20.48
CA ASN A 127 9.42 -7.83 21.68
C ASN A 127 10.16 -9.14 21.38
N ASP A 128 10.56 -9.87 22.43
CA ASP A 128 11.39 -11.07 22.28
C ASP A 128 10.76 -12.11 21.35
N ARG A 129 9.44 -12.26 21.40
CA ARG A 129 8.69 -13.20 20.57
C ARG A 129 8.77 -12.83 19.09
N VAL A 130 8.53 -11.57 18.76
CA VAL A 130 8.57 -11.05 17.39
C VAL A 130 9.98 -11.06 16.83
N GLU A 131 10.98 -10.74 17.65
CA GLU A 131 12.40 -10.82 17.27
C GLU A 131 12.81 -12.26 16.93
N GLN A 132 12.37 -13.23 17.73
CA GLN A 132 12.60 -14.64 17.42
C GLN A 132 11.93 -15.07 16.11
N LEU A 133 10.66 -14.68 15.90
CA LEU A 133 9.93 -14.98 14.67
C LEU A 133 10.59 -14.36 13.44
N ARG A 134 11.17 -13.16 13.56
CA ARG A 134 11.93 -12.50 12.48
C ARG A 134 13.16 -13.31 12.08
N LYS A 135 13.85 -13.94 13.04
CA LYS A 135 15.00 -14.81 12.77
C LYS A 135 14.58 -16.12 12.09
N ASP A 136 13.52 -16.75 12.59
CA ASP A 136 13.06 -18.06 12.10
C ASP A 136 12.35 -17.95 10.74
N HIS A 137 11.66 -16.83 10.52
CA HIS A 137 10.81 -16.60 9.38
C HIS A 137 11.01 -15.18 8.83
N PRO A 138 12.17 -14.82 8.25
CA PRO A 138 12.39 -13.45 7.80
C PRO A 138 11.37 -13.04 6.71
N PRO A 139 10.77 -11.84 6.78
CA PRO A 139 9.79 -11.37 5.79
C PRO A 139 10.38 -11.25 4.38
N PHE A 140 11.69 -11.02 4.28
CA PHE A 140 12.41 -10.92 3.03
C PHE A 140 13.57 -11.91 3.02
N ARG A 141 13.63 -12.73 1.97
CA ARG A 141 14.78 -13.59 1.64
C ARG A 141 15.57 -12.98 0.50
#